data_AF-A0A426XRA5-F1
#
_entry.id   AF-A0A426XRA5-F1
#
_cell.length_a   1.000
_cell.length_b   1.000
_cell.length_c   1.000
_cell.angle_alpha   90.00
_cell.angle_beta   90.00
_cell.angle_gamma   90.00
#
_symmetry.space_group_name_H-M   'P 1'
#
loop_
_entity.id
_entity.type
_entity.pdbx_description
1 polymer ?
#
loop_
_entity_poly.entity_id
_entity_poly.type
_entity_poly.pdbx_seq_one_letter_code
_entity_poly.pdbx_strand_id
1 'polypeptide(L)'
;MSDWTDRLLLGTFIEGLKPEIKGEVKVSQPRTTMKAEGLLKQQPITILIDTGSTNNFMNSKVAIQMVLPIEDCSRFDVKFVDGRILKCDRRCPRVKLLLQDQEIIADFFLLPLDDCEVVLDIEWLVTLGDVF
;
A
#
# COMPACT_ATOMS: atom_id res chain seq x y z
N MET A 1 -10.25 26.18 8.66
CA MET A 1 -9.24 25.98 9.71
C MET A 1 -9.48 24.58 10.24
N SER A 2 -8.67 23.56 9.99
CA SER A 2 -7.31 23.42 9.43
C SER A 2 -7.32 22.07 8.71
N ASP A 3 -7.07 22.08 7.39
CA ASP A 3 -5.90 21.40 6.76
C ASP A 3 -5.96 19.87 6.86
N TRP A 4 -6.49 19.21 5.82
CA TRP A 4 -6.54 17.75 5.72
C TRP A 4 -6.01 17.34 4.35
N THR A 5 -4.83 16.77 4.42
CA THR A 5 -3.89 16.33 3.39
C THR A 5 -4.43 15.13 2.59
N ASP A 6 -5.61 15.28 1.99
CA ASP A 6 -6.20 14.33 1.03
C ASP A 6 -5.48 14.34 -0.33
N ARG A 7 -4.35 15.06 -0.44
CA ARG A 7 -3.75 15.42 -1.72
C ARG A 7 -2.69 14.47 -2.28
N LEU A 8 -2.31 13.39 -1.60
CA LEU A 8 -1.24 12.51 -2.08
C LEU A 8 -1.45 11.01 -1.78
N LEU A 9 -2.68 10.51 -1.72
CA LEU A 9 -2.91 9.07 -1.56
C LEU A 9 -3.22 8.40 -2.91
N LEU A 10 -2.51 7.30 -3.10
CA LEU A 10 -2.22 6.62 -4.35
C LEU A 10 -3.47 6.16 -5.10
N GLY A 11 -3.37 6.09 -6.43
CA GLY A 11 -4.50 5.70 -7.29
C GLY A 11 -4.07 5.30 -8.70
N THR A 12 -4.17 3.99 -8.94
CA THR A 12 -4.47 3.23 -10.17
C THR A 12 -3.52 3.36 -11.36
N PHE A 13 -2.85 2.25 -11.68
CA PHE A 13 -2.06 2.05 -12.89
C PHE A 13 -2.95 1.78 -14.12
N ILE A 14 -2.95 2.71 -15.09
CA ILE A 14 -3.79 2.64 -16.31
C ILE A 14 -3.01 2.09 -17.53
N GLU A 15 -1.70 1.87 -17.42
CA GLU A 15 -0.85 1.61 -18.59
C GLU A 15 -0.86 0.15 -19.09
N GLY A 16 -1.45 -0.80 -18.33
CA GLY A 16 -1.55 -2.21 -18.72
C GLY A 16 -2.92 -2.68 -19.25
N LEU A 17 -3.94 -1.82 -19.28
CA LEU A 17 -5.32 -2.22 -19.60
C LEU A 17 -5.62 -2.17 -21.12
N LYS A 18 -6.49 -3.07 -21.57
CA LYS A 18 -7.03 -3.06 -22.94
C LYS A 18 -7.73 -1.72 -23.23
N PRO A 19 -7.62 -1.16 -24.45
CA PRO A 19 -8.12 0.17 -24.78
C PRO A 19 -9.61 0.40 -24.47
N GLU A 20 -10.42 -0.65 -24.59
CA GLU A 20 -11.86 -0.62 -24.32
C GLU A 20 -12.19 -0.35 -22.83
N ILE A 21 -11.32 -0.78 -21.92
CA ILE A 21 -11.51 -0.69 -20.46
C ILE A 21 -10.98 0.64 -19.91
N LYS A 22 -9.99 1.24 -20.59
CA LYS A 22 -9.36 2.51 -20.22
C LYS A 22 -10.34 3.69 -20.23
N GLY A 23 -11.35 3.67 -21.10
CA GLY A 23 -12.39 4.70 -21.16
C GLY A 23 -13.30 4.69 -19.93
N GLU A 24 -13.77 3.52 -19.54
CA GLU A 24 -14.71 3.37 -18.42
C GLU A 24 -14.05 3.62 -17.06
N VAL A 25 -12.81 3.16 -16.84
CA VAL A 25 -12.04 3.45 -15.63
C VAL A 25 -11.75 4.95 -15.47
N LYS A 26 -11.52 5.64 -16.59
CA LYS A 26 -11.32 7.10 -16.61
C LYS A 26 -12.60 7.88 -16.28
N VAL A 27 -13.76 7.30 -16.58
CA VAL A 27 -15.09 7.89 -16.38
C VAL A 27 -15.63 7.59 -14.97
N SER A 28 -15.42 6.39 -14.43
CA SER A 28 -16.01 5.98 -13.14
C SER A 28 -15.20 6.38 -11.92
N GLN A 29 -13.85 6.47 -12.01
CA GLN A 29 -12.91 6.74 -10.90
C GLN A 29 -13.42 6.36 -9.48
N PRO A 30 -13.81 5.11 -9.18
CA PRO A 30 -14.17 4.74 -7.82
C PRO A 30 -12.87 4.49 -7.04
N ARG A 31 -12.30 5.56 -6.47
CA ARG A 31 -11.10 5.55 -5.63
C ARG A 31 -11.51 5.48 -4.17
N THR A 32 -11.63 4.29 -3.60
CA THR A 32 -11.80 4.16 -2.15
C THR A 32 -10.48 3.81 -1.52
N THR A 33 -9.62 4.82 -1.29
CA THR A 33 -8.55 4.68 -0.31
C THR A 33 -9.19 4.80 1.07
N MET A 34 -9.01 3.80 1.92
CA MET A 34 -9.50 3.82 3.30
C MET A 34 -8.34 3.93 4.27
N LYS A 35 -8.42 4.89 5.19
CA LYS A 35 -7.51 4.93 6.34
C LYS A 35 -8.03 4.00 7.41
N ALA A 36 -7.17 3.15 7.94
CA ALA A 36 -7.44 2.29 9.07
C ALA A 36 -6.29 2.36 10.07
N GLU A 37 -6.62 2.09 11.32
CA GLU A 37 -5.63 1.86 12.36
C GLU A 37 -5.35 0.36 12.44
N GLY A 38 -4.07 0.02 12.64
CA GLY A 38 -3.67 -1.35 12.93
C GLY A 38 -2.48 -1.38 13.88
N LEU A 39 -2.00 -2.58 14.17
CA LEU A 39 -0.85 -2.81 15.02
C LEU A 39 0.25 -3.52 14.24
N LEU A 40 1.48 -3.04 14.40
CA LEU A 40 2.69 -3.70 13.95
C LEU A 40 3.59 -3.92 15.17
N LYS A 41 3.90 -5.17 15.51
CA LYS A 41 4.61 -5.53 16.77
C LYS A 41 4.01 -4.84 18.00
N GLN A 42 2.67 -4.83 18.09
CA GLN A 42 1.88 -4.18 19.15
C GLN A 42 1.95 -2.64 19.19
N GLN A 43 2.58 -1.99 18.22
CA GLN A 43 2.59 -0.53 18.11
C GLN A 43 1.50 -0.05 17.12
N PRO A 44 0.70 0.96 17.47
CA PRO A 44 -0.27 1.55 16.55
C PRO A 44 0.40 2.13 15.30
N ILE A 45 -0.19 1.85 14.15
CA ILE A 45 0.24 2.35 12.85
C ILE A 45 -0.97 2.76 12.01
N THR A 46 -0.74 3.71 11.11
CA THR A 46 -1.69 4.13 10.09
C THR A 46 -1.52 3.26 8.85
N ILE A 47 -2.61 2.64 8.44
CA ILE A 47 -2.69 1.78 7.26
C ILE A 47 -3.58 2.45 6.24
N LEU A 48 -3.07 2.57 5.02
CA LEU A 48 -3.86 2.95 3.86
C LEU A 48 -4.23 1.72 3.07
N ILE A 49 -5.51 1.45 2.97
CA ILE A 49 -6.03 0.39 2.13
C ILE A 49 -6.34 1.03 0.76
N ASP A 50 -5.64 0.62 -0.29
CA ASP A 50 -5.69 1.22 -1.62
C ASP A 50 -5.93 0.16 -2.71
N THR A 51 -7.13 0.17 -3.31
CA THR A 51 -7.49 -0.68 -4.46
C THR A 51 -6.69 -0.37 -5.74
N GLY A 52 -5.98 0.75 -5.78
CA GLY A 52 -5.23 1.21 -6.94
C GLY A 52 -3.74 0.86 -6.92
N SER A 53 -3.24 0.31 -5.81
CA SER A 53 -1.86 -0.15 -5.66
C SER A 53 -1.70 -1.58 -6.18
N THR A 54 -0.55 -1.93 -6.75
CA THR A 54 -0.27 -3.29 -7.26
C THR A 54 0.50 -4.16 -6.28
N ASN A 55 0.96 -3.55 -5.19
CA ASN A 55 1.80 -4.17 -4.19
C ASN A 55 1.57 -3.51 -2.83
N ASN A 56 1.89 -4.23 -1.77
CA ASN A 56 1.92 -3.64 -0.44
C ASN A 56 3.23 -2.87 -0.25
N PHE A 57 3.13 -1.67 0.32
CA PHE A 57 4.27 -0.82 0.61
C PHE A 57 4.37 -0.53 2.10
N MET A 58 5.58 -0.41 2.60
CA MET A 58 5.87 -0.02 3.96
C MET A 58 6.86 1.13 3.98
N ASN A 59 6.65 2.05 4.91
CA ASN A 59 7.59 3.12 5.16
C ASN A 59 8.93 2.55 5.62
N SER A 60 9.97 2.77 4.81
CA SER A 60 11.33 2.28 5.10
C SER A 60 11.84 2.68 6.49
N LYS A 61 11.44 3.85 7.01
CA LYS A 61 11.82 4.30 8.37
C LYS A 61 11.20 3.40 9.44
N VAL A 62 9.95 3.01 9.27
CA VAL A 62 9.21 2.15 10.21
C VAL A 62 9.80 0.75 10.22
N ALA A 63 10.12 0.20 9.05
CA ALA A 63 10.77 -1.11 8.95
C ALA A 63 12.08 -1.16 9.77
N ILE A 64 12.89 -0.10 9.69
CA ILE A 64 14.14 0.02 10.44
C ILE A 64 13.87 0.19 11.94
N GLN A 65 12.97 1.10 12.32
CA GLN A 65 12.63 1.38 13.72
C GLN A 65 12.05 0.15 14.44
N MET A 66 11.21 -0.61 13.76
CA MET A 66 10.58 -1.83 14.27
C MET A 66 11.54 -3.04 14.23
N VAL A 67 12.73 -2.88 13.68
CA VAL A 67 13.75 -3.94 13.50
C VAL A 67 13.14 -5.13 12.75
N LEU A 68 12.48 -4.84 11.63
CA LEU A 68 11.97 -5.89 10.74
C LEU A 68 13.11 -6.47 9.90
N PRO A 69 13.02 -7.76 9.51
CA PRO A 69 13.92 -8.32 8.50
C PRO A 69 13.77 -7.56 7.18
N ILE A 70 14.88 -7.08 6.63
CA ILE A 70 14.95 -6.39 5.34
C ILE A 70 15.80 -7.22 4.40
N GLU A 71 15.29 -7.48 3.21
CA GLU A 71 15.96 -8.21 2.14
C GLU A 71 16.03 -7.36 0.87
N ASP A 72 17.05 -7.61 0.05
CA ASP A 72 17.09 -7.08 -1.31
C ASP A 72 16.02 -7.76 -2.18
N CYS A 73 15.46 -7.01 -3.13
CA CYS A 73 14.57 -7.55 -4.15
C CYS A 73 15.00 -7.09 -5.55
N SER A 74 14.39 -7.68 -6.58
CA SER A 74 14.53 -7.17 -7.95
C SER A 74 14.17 -5.69 -7.98
N ARG A 75 15.00 -4.86 -8.60
CA ARG A 75 14.76 -3.41 -8.66
C ARG A 75 13.61 -3.10 -9.61
N PHE A 76 12.70 -2.24 -9.19
CA PHE A 76 11.61 -1.73 -10.04
C PHE A 76 11.27 -0.29 -9.68
N ASP A 77 10.64 0.39 -10.63
CA ASP A 77 10.21 1.77 -10.48
C ASP A 77 8.75 1.82 -10.02
N VAL A 78 8.48 2.65 -9.01
CA VAL A 78 7.15 2.92 -8.47
C VAL A 78 6.78 4.35 -8.81
N LYS A 79 5.74 4.51 -9.63
CA LYS A 79 5.24 5.81 -10.06
C LYS A 79 4.10 6.26 -9.15
N PHE A 80 4.28 7.41 -8.53
CA PHE A 80 3.30 8.07 -7.68
C PHE A 80 2.35 8.93 -8.52
N VAL A 81 1.20 9.27 -7.93
CA VAL A 81 0.13 10.06 -8.59
C VAL A 81 0.59 11.47 -8.95
N ASP A 82 1.51 12.04 -8.16
CA ASP A 82 2.13 13.34 -8.42
C ASP A 82 3.20 13.30 -9.53
N GLY A 83 3.40 12.14 -10.16
CA GLY A 83 4.40 11.93 -11.20
C GLY A 83 5.80 11.64 -10.69
N ARG A 84 6.04 11.63 -9.36
CA ARG A 84 7.32 11.15 -8.81
C ARG A 84 7.50 9.68 -9.14
N ILE A 85 8.74 9.29 -9.40
CA ILE A 85 9.12 7.89 -9.59
C ILE A 85 10.18 7.56 -8.54
N LEU A 86 9.90 6.56 -7.73
CA LEU A 86 10.81 6.05 -6.72
C LEU A 86 11.31 4.67 -7.12
N LYS A 87 12.59 4.41 -6.88
CA LYS A 87 13.17 3.08 -7.09
C LYS A 87 12.97 2.26 -5.84
N CYS A 88 12.43 1.07 -6.00
CA CYS A 88 12.32 0.07 -4.95
C CYS A 88 13.31 -1.06 -5.23
N ASP A 89 14.12 -1.40 -4.24
CA ASP A 89 15.07 -2.52 -4.30
C ASP A 89 15.14 -3.31 -3.00
N ARG A 90 14.24 -3.04 -2.04
CA ARG A 90 14.19 -3.71 -0.74
C ARG A 90 12.76 -4.04 -0.33
N ARG A 91 12.63 -5.11 0.44
CA ARG A 91 11.35 -5.56 0.99
C ARG A 91 11.50 -6.13 2.40
N CYS A 92 10.39 -6.18 3.13
CA CYS A 92 10.21 -6.97 4.34
C CYS A 92 9.29 -8.15 4.04
N PRO A 93 9.78 -9.40 4.07
CA PRO A 93 8.93 -10.56 3.82
C PRO A 93 8.10 -10.91 5.06
N ARG A 94 6.89 -11.45 4.83
CA ARG A 94 6.02 -12.09 5.82
C ARG A 94 5.82 -11.28 7.10
N VAL A 95 5.62 -9.98 6.95
CA VAL A 95 5.32 -9.10 8.08
C VAL A 95 3.93 -9.41 8.61
N LYS A 96 3.83 -9.62 9.92
CA LYS A 96 2.59 -9.77 10.65
C LYS A 96 2.06 -8.40 11.04
N LEU A 97 0.86 -8.08 10.58
CA LEU A 97 0.15 -6.85 10.88
C LEU A 97 -1.22 -7.21 11.42
N LEU A 98 -1.67 -6.52 12.47
CA LEU A 98 -3.02 -6.67 12.98
C LEU A 98 -3.86 -5.51 12.44
N LEU A 99 -4.89 -5.82 11.67
CA LEU A 99 -5.89 -4.84 11.26
C LEU A 99 -7.17 -5.17 12.01
N GLN A 100 -7.57 -4.29 12.92
CA GLN A 100 -8.62 -4.59 13.91
C GLN A 100 -8.26 -5.86 14.73
N ASP A 101 -9.02 -6.94 14.58
CA ASP A 101 -8.78 -8.24 15.24
C ASP A 101 -8.24 -9.30 14.28
N GLN A 102 -7.93 -8.94 13.04
CA GLN A 102 -7.48 -9.85 12.00
C GLN A 102 -5.96 -9.76 11.80
N GLU A 103 -5.25 -10.89 11.95
CA GLU A 103 -3.84 -10.98 11.56
C GLU A 103 -3.73 -11.12 10.04
N ILE A 104 -2.88 -10.27 9.45
CA ILE A 104 -2.50 -10.26 8.05
C ILE A 104 -1.01 -10.57 7.99
N ILE A 105 -0.63 -11.51 7.12
CA ILE A 105 0.77 -11.83 6.85
C ILE A 105 1.03 -11.53 5.38
N ALA A 106 1.87 -10.53 5.12
CA ALA A 106 2.17 -10.10 3.76
C ALA A 106 3.63 -9.65 3.59
N ASP A 107 4.09 -9.67 2.34
CA ASP A 107 5.36 -9.06 1.95
C ASP A 107 5.13 -7.58 1.66
N PHE A 108 6.06 -6.71 2.09
CA PHE A 108 5.99 -5.27 1.90
C PHE A 108 7.24 -4.73 1.22
N PHE A 109 7.06 -3.96 0.16
CA PHE A 109 8.13 -3.23 -0.50
C PHE A 109 8.43 -1.91 0.22
N LEU A 110 9.71 -1.56 0.33
CA LEU A 110 10.12 -0.43 1.14
C LEU A 110 10.24 0.86 0.31
N LEU A 111 9.44 1.86 0.68
CA LEU A 111 9.49 3.19 0.11
C LEU A 111 9.56 4.25 1.21
N PRO A 112 10.11 5.45 0.94
CA PRO A 112 10.00 6.58 1.85
C PRO A 112 8.59 7.17 1.76
N LEU A 113 7.65 6.63 2.53
CA LEU A 113 6.29 7.14 2.64
C LEU A 113 6.26 8.33 3.62
N ASP A 114 5.38 9.30 3.37
CA ASP A 114 5.29 10.53 4.15
C ASP A 114 4.13 10.48 5.18
N ASP A 115 2.94 10.04 4.75
CA ASP A 115 1.69 10.21 5.52
C ASP A 115 1.09 8.90 6.08
N CYS A 116 1.83 7.79 5.97
CA CYS A 116 1.43 6.51 6.54
C CYS A 116 2.63 5.59 6.77
N GLU A 117 2.43 4.60 7.63
CA GLU A 117 3.40 3.54 7.88
C GLU A 117 3.27 2.43 6.84
N VAL A 118 2.06 2.15 6.37
CA VAL A 118 1.73 1.02 5.50
C VAL A 118 0.70 1.40 4.44
N VAL A 119 0.92 0.93 3.21
CA VAL A 119 -0.09 0.84 2.14
C VAL A 119 -0.37 -0.63 1.87
N LEU A 120 -1.62 -1.04 2.03
CA LEU A 120 -2.15 -2.35 1.71
C LEU A 120 -2.93 -2.26 0.40
N ASP A 121 -2.52 -3.04 -0.59
CA ASP A 121 -3.33 -3.30 -1.78
C ASP A 121 -4.60 -4.09 -1.38
N ILE A 122 -5.72 -3.97 -2.08
CA ILE A 122 -6.95 -4.73 -1.76
C ILE A 122 -6.96 -6.13 -2.39
N GLU A 123 -6.06 -6.46 -3.32
CA GLU A 123 -6.07 -7.80 -3.95
C GLU A 123 -5.89 -8.95 -2.91
N TRP A 124 -5.31 -8.70 -1.73
CA TRP A 124 -5.26 -9.67 -0.63
C TRP A 124 -6.51 -9.70 0.28
N LEU A 125 -7.35 -8.66 0.31
CA LEU A 125 -8.56 -8.66 1.16
C LEU A 125 -9.64 -9.60 0.63
N VAL A 126 -9.63 -9.88 -0.68
CA VAL A 126 -10.60 -10.78 -1.33
C VAL A 126 -10.32 -12.26 -0.97
N THR A 127 -9.10 -12.63 -0.57
CA THR A 127 -8.77 -14.01 -0.19
C THR A 127 -9.23 -14.42 1.21
N LEU A 128 -9.77 -13.49 2.02
CA LEU A 128 -10.43 -13.80 3.30
C LEU A 128 -11.90 -14.25 3.13
N GLY A 129 -12.48 -14.08 1.93
CA GLY A 129 -13.89 -14.40 1.64
C GLY A 129 -14.18 -15.82 1.15
N ASP A 130 -13.15 -16.59 0.73
CA ASP A 130 -13.34 -17.90 0.08
C ASP A 130 -13.04 -19.12 1.00
N VAL A 131 -12.97 -18.91 2.33
CA VAL A 131 -12.74 -20.00 3.31
C VAL A 131 -13.92 -20.19 4.28
N PHE A 132 -15.15 -19.89 3.85
CA PHE A 132 -16.36 -20.39 4.50
C PHE A 132 -17.35 -20.97 3.48
#